data_AF-A0AAC9YMJ5-F1
#
_entry.id   AF-A0AAC9YMJ5-F1
#
_cell.length_a   1.000
_cell.length_b   1.000
_cell.length_c   1.000
_cell.angle_alpha   90.00
_cell.angle_beta   90.00
_cell.angle_gamma   90.00
#
_symmetry.space_group_name_H-M   'P 1'
#
loop_
_entity.id
_entity.type
_entity.pdbx_description
1 polymer ?
#
loop_
_entity_poly.entity_id
_entity_poly.type
_entity_poly.pdbx_seq_one_letter_code
_entity_poly.pdbx_strand_id
1 'polypeptide(L)'
;MTDHDRKATRREIADSLSKAVERRHEIADAIVESENRAAAVEAIVRLLDTSHLAAEAVMGMSFDQLTVDSRRKILAELEDLNKQLSFTLGERPASSGETLELRPFSAATDRDIFAVRTEEIGAAGDGSGGPAGSLDDEISAALGRVDDEEAAWFVAVDSGEKVGMVFGELVRGEVNVRIWIHPDHRKRGYGTAALRKSRSEMAWCFPAVPMVVRAPAAKPPAER
;
A
#
# COMPACT_ATOMS: atom_id res chain seq x y z
N MET A 1 9.82 -3.58 -10.69
CA MET A 1 9.91 -4.29 -9.40
C MET A 1 10.26 -3.27 -8.34
N THR A 2 9.33 -3.04 -7.41
CA THR A 2 9.50 -2.07 -6.31
C THR A 2 10.47 -2.61 -5.25
N ASP A 3 10.95 -1.74 -4.36
CA ASP A 3 11.80 -2.17 -3.23
C ASP A 3 11.06 -3.16 -2.31
N HIS A 4 9.74 -3.02 -2.21
CA HIS A 4 8.89 -3.95 -1.46
C HIS A 4 8.86 -5.34 -2.09
N ASP A 5 8.65 -5.43 -3.41
CA ASP A 5 8.65 -6.71 -4.13
C ASP A 5 9.98 -7.46 -3.96
N ARG A 6 11.10 -6.71 -3.96
CA ARG A 6 12.44 -7.26 -3.71
C ARG A 6 12.56 -7.85 -2.31
N LYS A 7 12.07 -7.14 -1.30
CA LYS A 7 12.11 -7.60 0.11
C LYS A 7 11.20 -8.81 0.34
N ALA A 8 10.00 -8.80 -0.24
CA ALA A 8 9.09 -9.94 -0.19
C ALA A 8 9.71 -11.19 -0.83
N THR A 9 10.31 -11.03 -2.02
CA THR A 9 11.04 -12.09 -2.72
C THR A 9 12.21 -12.61 -1.87
N ARG A 10 13.00 -11.73 -1.26
CA ARG A 10 14.13 -12.13 -0.41
C ARG A 10 13.68 -12.88 0.84
N ARG A 11 12.58 -12.45 1.45
CA ARG A 11 11.98 -13.11 2.61
C ARG A 11 11.48 -14.50 2.26
N GLU A 12 10.82 -14.68 1.11
CA GLU A 12 10.39 -16.00 0.63
C GLU A 12 11.58 -16.95 0.43
N ILE A 13 12.68 -16.45 -0.17
CA ILE A 13 13.92 -17.23 -0.33
C ILE A 13 14.49 -17.63 1.03
N ALA A 14 14.63 -16.68 1.97
CA ALA A 14 15.17 -16.96 3.30
C ALA A 14 14.31 -17.96 4.08
N ASP A 15 12.98 -17.84 4.00
CA ASP A 15 12.02 -18.77 4.59
C ASP A 15 12.16 -20.18 4.01
N SER A 16 12.27 -20.29 2.70
CA SER A 16 12.45 -21.58 2.02
C SER A 16 13.77 -22.25 2.37
N LEU A 17 14.86 -21.48 2.45
CA LEU A 17 16.17 -21.97 2.91
C LEU A 17 16.09 -22.48 4.35
N SER A 18 15.40 -21.75 5.24
CA SER A 18 15.21 -22.17 6.64
C SER A 18 14.41 -23.48 6.73
N LYS A 19 13.26 -23.56 6.06
CA LYS A 19 12.42 -24.77 6.00
C LYS A 19 13.17 -25.97 5.42
N ALA A 20 13.96 -25.75 4.37
CA ALA A 20 14.76 -26.80 3.75
C ALA A 20 15.79 -27.40 4.72
N VAL A 21 16.43 -26.58 5.55
CA VAL A 21 17.40 -27.04 6.55
C VAL A 21 16.72 -27.79 7.70
N GLU A 22 15.51 -27.39 8.10
CA GLU A 22 14.70 -28.09 9.10
C GLU A 22 14.25 -29.47 8.57
N ARG A 23 13.82 -29.53 7.31
CA ARG A 23 13.37 -30.74 6.61
C ARG A 23 14.45 -31.37 5.74
N ARG A 24 15.73 -31.27 6.15
CA ARG A 24 16.90 -31.65 5.35
C ARG A 24 16.85 -33.06 4.76
N HIS A 25 16.26 -34.01 5.48
CA HIS A 25 16.16 -35.39 5.04
C HIS A 25 15.13 -35.52 3.91
N GLU A 26 13.95 -34.93 4.08
CA GLU A 26 12.90 -34.91 3.05
C GLU A 26 13.37 -34.19 1.78
N ILE A 27 14.15 -33.10 1.94
CA ILE A 27 14.73 -32.37 0.81
C ILE A 27 15.79 -33.23 0.10
N ALA A 28 16.68 -33.87 0.85
CA ALA A 28 17.69 -34.76 0.27
C ALA A 28 17.03 -35.93 -0.49
N ASP A 29 16.00 -36.55 0.11
CA ASP A 29 15.25 -37.63 -0.49
C ASP A 29 14.56 -37.16 -1.79
N ALA A 30 13.84 -36.03 -1.74
CA ALA A 30 13.18 -35.47 -2.93
C ALA A 30 14.17 -35.12 -4.07
N ILE A 31 15.36 -34.63 -3.74
CA ILE A 31 16.41 -34.32 -4.74
C ILE A 31 16.99 -35.61 -5.32
N VAL A 32 17.28 -36.62 -4.49
CA VAL A 32 17.87 -37.90 -4.92
C VAL A 32 16.90 -38.74 -5.74
N GLU A 33 15.59 -38.66 -5.46
CA GLU A 33 14.54 -39.34 -6.22
C GLU A 33 14.22 -38.67 -7.56
N SER A 34 14.72 -37.45 -7.78
CA SER A 34 14.45 -36.69 -9.01
C SER A 34 15.45 -37.03 -10.13
N GLU A 35 14.93 -37.21 -11.35
CA GLU A 35 15.75 -37.59 -12.52
C GLU A 35 16.78 -36.52 -12.93
N ASN A 36 16.45 -35.25 -12.71
CA ASN A 36 17.28 -34.12 -13.11
C ASN A 36 17.00 -32.88 -12.23
N ARG A 37 17.81 -31.83 -12.41
CA ARG A 37 17.70 -30.59 -11.63
C ARG A 37 16.30 -29.95 -11.73
N ALA A 38 15.71 -29.91 -12.92
CA ALA A 38 14.39 -29.30 -13.10
C ALA A 38 13.30 -30.08 -12.35
N ALA A 39 13.34 -31.42 -12.41
CA ALA A 39 12.45 -32.28 -11.63
C ALA A 39 12.63 -32.10 -10.11
N ALA A 40 13.87 -31.93 -9.65
CA ALA A 40 14.18 -31.67 -8.24
C ALA A 40 13.63 -30.31 -7.78
N VAL A 41 13.75 -29.26 -8.60
CA VAL A 41 13.17 -27.95 -8.31
C VAL A 41 11.65 -28.03 -8.20
N GLU A 42 10.97 -28.73 -9.12
CA GLU A 42 9.51 -28.96 -9.05
C GLU A 42 9.08 -29.82 -7.84
N ALA A 43 9.94 -30.74 -7.41
CA ALA A 43 9.71 -31.49 -6.17
C ALA A 43 9.83 -30.57 -4.94
N ILE A 44 10.83 -29.69 -4.89
CA ILE A 44 11.03 -28.72 -3.81
C ILE A 44 9.88 -27.70 -3.74
N VAL A 45 9.42 -27.18 -4.89
CA VAL A 45 8.24 -26.29 -4.99
C VAL A 45 7.04 -26.92 -4.29
N ARG A 46 6.73 -28.18 -4.64
CA ARG A 46 5.60 -28.92 -4.05
C ARG A 46 5.81 -29.25 -2.57
N LEU A 47 7.04 -29.62 -2.18
CA LEU A 47 7.35 -30.02 -0.81
C LEU A 47 7.28 -28.86 0.18
N LEU A 48 7.75 -27.68 -0.23
CA LEU A 48 7.87 -26.49 0.64
C LEU A 48 6.75 -25.46 0.45
N ASP A 49 5.87 -25.66 -0.55
CA ASP A 49 4.83 -24.70 -0.96
C ASP A 49 5.42 -23.31 -1.19
N THR A 50 6.33 -23.21 -2.18
CA THR A 50 7.11 -22.00 -2.44
C THR A 50 7.27 -21.71 -3.93
N SER A 51 7.66 -20.49 -4.29
CA SER A 51 7.93 -20.12 -5.68
C SER A 51 9.11 -20.90 -6.27
N HIS A 52 9.09 -21.04 -7.60
CA HIS A 52 10.18 -21.67 -8.35
C HIS A 52 11.53 -20.96 -8.12
N LEU A 53 11.53 -19.65 -7.89
CA LEU A 53 12.74 -18.89 -7.58
C LEU A 53 13.35 -19.30 -6.23
N ALA A 54 12.52 -19.46 -5.21
CA ALA A 54 12.96 -19.90 -3.89
C ALA A 54 13.39 -21.38 -3.89
N ALA A 55 12.71 -22.23 -4.65
CA ALA A 55 13.11 -23.62 -4.86
C ALA A 55 14.47 -23.74 -5.58
N GLU A 56 14.74 -22.90 -6.58
CA GLU A 56 16.07 -22.82 -7.21
C GLU A 56 17.17 -22.41 -6.23
N ALA A 57 16.87 -21.49 -5.30
CA ALA A 57 17.81 -21.10 -4.25
C ALA A 57 18.11 -22.27 -3.28
N VAL A 58 17.10 -23.09 -2.93
CA VAL A 58 17.29 -24.30 -2.13
C VAL A 58 18.11 -25.35 -2.88
N MET A 59 17.82 -25.58 -4.17
CA MET A 59 18.60 -26.50 -5.01
C MET A 59 20.04 -26.02 -5.25
N GLY A 60 20.28 -24.70 -5.19
CA GLY A 60 21.61 -24.08 -5.28
C GLY A 60 22.36 -23.99 -3.95
N MET A 61 21.79 -24.49 -2.86
CA MET A 61 22.37 -24.36 -1.53
C MET A 61 23.69 -25.16 -1.43
N SER A 62 24.71 -24.54 -0.84
CA SER A 62 26.00 -25.17 -0.59
C SER A 62 26.06 -25.79 0.81
N PHE A 63 26.90 -26.82 1.00
CA PHE A 63 26.95 -27.57 2.27
C PHE A 63 27.37 -26.72 3.48
N ASP A 64 28.13 -25.64 3.29
CA ASP A 64 28.48 -24.68 4.35
C ASP A 64 27.26 -23.91 4.88
N GLN A 65 26.20 -23.78 4.08
CA GLN A 65 24.94 -23.17 4.50
C GLN A 65 24.14 -24.07 5.46
N LEU A 66 24.46 -25.37 5.54
CA LEU A 66 23.83 -26.31 6.50
C LEU A 66 24.39 -26.20 7.92
N THR A 67 25.53 -25.53 8.10
CA THR A 67 26.19 -25.38 9.40
C THR A 67 25.28 -24.65 10.39
N VAL A 68 25.52 -24.89 11.68
CA VAL A 68 24.75 -24.22 12.76
C VAL A 68 24.89 -22.70 12.68
N ASP A 69 26.07 -22.20 12.33
CA ASP A 69 26.34 -20.77 12.18
C ASP A 69 25.54 -20.15 11.02
N SER A 70 25.62 -20.72 9.82
CA SER A 70 24.87 -20.26 8.65
C SER A 70 23.35 -20.30 8.87
N ARG A 71 22.85 -21.34 9.53
CA ARG A 71 21.43 -21.46 9.88
C ARG A 71 20.97 -20.34 10.82
N ARG A 72 21.78 -19.99 11.83
CA ARG A 72 21.48 -18.85 12.70
C ARG A 72 21.44 -17.53 11.92
N LYS A 73 22.32 -17.36 10.93
CA LYS A 73 22.32 -16.17 10.06
C LYS A 73 21.08 -16.11 9.18
N ILE A 74 20.67 -17.22 8.57
CA ILE A 74 19.43 -17.30 7.76
C ILE A 74 18.21 -16.96 8.61
N LEU A 75 18.13 -17.52 9.82
CA LEU A 75 17.04 -17.21 10.76
C LEU A 75 17.05 -15.74 11.21
N ALA A 76 18.22 -15.18 11.52
CA ALA A 76 18.35 -13.78 11.90
C ALA A 76 17.98 -12.84 10.74
N GLU A 77 18.36 -13.17 9.51
CA GLU A 77 17.95 -12.45 8.30
C GLU A 77 16.43 -12.53 8.12
N LEU A 78 15.84 -13.72 8.28
CA LEU A 78 14.39 -13.92 8.20
C LEU A 78 13.66 -13.10 9.28
N GLU A 79 14.15 -13.10 10.51
CA GLU A 79 13.60 -12.27 11.59
C GLU A 79 13.71 -10.78 11.28
N ASP A 80 14.84 -10.32 10.73
CA ASP A 80 15.02 -8.92 10.34
C ASP A 80 14.10 -8.54 9.17
N LEU A 81 14.01 -9.38 8.15
CA LEU A 81 13.09 -9.19 7.02
C LEU A 81 11.64 -9.21 7.48
N ASN A 82 11.27 -10.12 8.38
CA ASN A 82 9.95 -10.15 9.01
C ASN A 82 9.73 -8.88 9.83
N LYS A 83 10.71 -8.38 10.58
CA LYS A 83 10.59 -7.09 11.28
C LYS A 83 10.41 -5.95 10.29
N GLN A 84 11.20 -5.85 9.23
CA GLN A 84 11.05 -4.80 8.21
C GLN A 84 9.70 -4.86 7.47
N LEU A 85 9.23 -6.06 7.15
CA LEU A 85 7.90 -6.30 6.56
C LEU A 85 6.77 -6.04 7.57
N SER A 86 6.97 -6.39 8.84
CA SER A 86 6.03 -6.12 9.93
C SER A 86 6.05 -4.65 10.36
N PHE A 87 7.15 -3.90 10.17
CA PHE A 87 7.18 -2.45 10.35
C PHE A 87 6.48 -1.74 9.18
N THR A 88 6.47 -2.35 7.99
CA THR A 88 5.71 -1.82 6.85
C THR A 88 4.22 -2.16 6.93
N LEU A 89 3.81 -3.26 7.58
CA LEU A 89 2.40 -3.67 7.75
C LEU A 89 1.80 -3.33 9.13
N GLY A 90 2.57 -3.42 10.20
CA GLY A 90 2.11 -3.41 11.60
C GLY A 90 1.83 -2.02 12.18
N GLU A 91 2.49 -0.97 11.69
CA GLU A 91 2.10 0.41 12.06
C GLU A 91 0.95 0.93 11.19
N ARG A 92 0.65 0.28 10.05
CA ARG A 92 -0.27 0.81 9.02
C ARG A 92 -0.93 -0.32 8.22
N PRO A 93 -1.88 -1.09 8.82
CA PRO A 93 -2.51 -2.23 8.15
C PRO A 93 -3.19 -1.85 6.83
N ALA A 94 -3.65 -0.60 6.68
CA ALA A 94 -4.25 -0.12 5.43
C ALA A 94 -3.24 0.33 4.36
N SER A 95 -1.94 0.43 4.66
CA SER A 95 -0.94 0.96 3.71
C SER A 95 -0.61 0.03 2.54
N SER A 96 -0.95 -1.26 2.63
CA SER A 96 -0.98 -2.16 1.48
C SER A 96 -1.99 -1.68 0.44
N GLY A 97 -3.10 -1.05 0.88
CA GLY A 97 -4.14 -0.49 0.02
C GLY A 97 -4.93 -1.54 -0.74
N GLU A 98 -4.83 -2.82 -0.37
CA GLU A 98 -5.55 -3.91 -1.03
C GLU A 98 -7.07 -3.84 -0.79
N THR A 99 -7.48 -3.47 0.42
CA THR A 99 -8.90 -3.36 0.82
C THR A 99 -9.48 -1.96 0.68
N LEU A 100 -8.64 -0.95 0.44
CA LEU A 100 -9.07 0.43 0.27
C LEU A 100 -9.55 0.69 -1.17
N GLU A 101 -10.79 1.14 -1.27
CA GLU A 101 -11.42 1.55 -2.52
C GLU A 101 -11.64 3.08 -2.52
N LEU A 102 -11.51 3.69 -3.70
CA LEU A 102 -11.94 5.05 -3.95
C LEU A 102 -13.18 4.97 -4.83
N ARG A 103 -14.32 5.44 -4.32
CA ARG A 103 -15.54 5.54 -5.10
C ARG A 103 -15.93 7.01 -5.30
N PRO A 104 -16.61 7.37 -6.40
CA PRO A 104 -17.10 8.72 -6.60
C PRO A 104 -17.97 9.19 -5.42
N PHE A 105 -17.82 10.46 -5.06
CA PHE A 105 -18.62 11.12 -4.05
C PHE A 105 -20.09 11.22 -4.48
N SER A 106 -21.00 10.95 -3.56
CA SER A 106 -22.44 11.14 -3.75
C SER A 106 -23.04 11.99 -2.63
N ALA A 107 -23.67 13.10 -3.00
CA ALA A 107 -24.34 13.98 -2.04
C ALA A 107 -25.41 13.29 -1.19
N ALA A 108 -26.07 12.26 -1.73
CA ALA A 108 -27.13 11.53 -1.04
C ALA A 108 -26.58 10.65 0.09
N THR A 109 -25.40 10.06 -0.09
CA THR A 109 -24.85 9.08 0.86
C THR A 109 -23.68 9.61 1.67
N ASP A 110 -22.95 10.63 1.20
CA ASP A 110 -21.63 11.02 1.73
C ASP A 110 -21.60 12.41 2.38
N ARG A 111 -22.79 12.99 2.58
CA ARG A 111 -22.95 14.25 3.31
C ARG A 111 -22.31 14.20 4.70
N ASP A 112 -22.43 13.07 5.37
CA ASP A 112 -21.89 12.81 6.72
C ASP A 112 -20.36 12.99 6.78
N ILE A 113 -19.61 12.30 5.93
CA ILE A 113 -18.15 12.37 5.93
C ILE A 113 -17.65 13.76 5.50
N PHE A 114 -18.34 14.38 4.54
CA PHE A 114 -18.00 15.73 4.09
C PHE A 114 -18.27 16.78 5.16
N ALA A 115 -19.35 16.63 5.95
CA ALA A 115 -19.63 17.50 7.09
C ALA A 115 -18.50 17.46 8.12
N VAL A 116 -18.05 16.26 8.50
CA VAL A 116 -16.93 16.09 9.47
C VAL A 116 -15.66 16.74 8.94
N ARG A 117 -15.33 16.52 7.66
CA ARG A 117 -14.16 17.15 7.02
C ARG A 117 -14.27 18.67 7.05
N THR A 118 -15.43 19.22 6.72
CA THR A 118 -15.65 20.67 6.61
C THR A 118 -15.58 21.34 7.98
N GLU A 119 -16.13 20.71 9.01
CA GLU A 119 -16.01 21.18 10.40
C GLU A 119 -14.55 21.20 10.87
N GLU A 120 -13.78 20.15 10.56
CA GLU A 120 -12.38 20.06 10.97
C GLU A 120 -11.48 21.06 10.24
N ILE A 121 -11.61 21.14 8.91
CA ILE A 121 -10.71 21.94 8.09
C ILE A 121 -11.10 23.42 8.12
N GLY A 122 -12.39 23.73 8.26
CA GLY A 122 -12.93 25.09 8.26
C GLY A 122 -12.79 25.85 6.93
N ALA A 123 -12.22 25.21 5.90
CA ALA A 123 -12.01 25.76 4.58
C ALA A 123 -12.85 25.03 3.52
N ALA A 124 -13.17 25.74 2.43
CA ALA A 124 -13.94 25.21 1.32
C ALA A 124 -13.37 23.91 0.75
N GLY A 125 -14.27 23.11 0.16
CA GLY A 125 -13.92 21.83 -0.46
C GLY A 125 -13.05 22.00 -1.71
N ASP A 126 -13.22 23.11 -2.42
CA ASP A 126 -12.62 23.45 -3.73
C ASP A 126 -11.10 23.64 -3.77
N GLY A 127 -10.45 23.77 -2.60
CA GLY A 127 -9.01 23.98 -2.50
C GLY A 127 -8.55 25.43 -2.64
N SER A 128 -9.47 26.40 -2.68
CA SER A 128 -9.16 27.84 -2.65
C SER A 128 -8.53 28.29 -1.33
N GLY A 129 -8.79 27.55 -0.24
CA GLY A 129 -8.38 27.93 1.11
C GLY A 129 -9.25 29.02 1.73
N GLY A 130 -10.33 29.44 1.06
CA GLY A 130 -11.36 30.31 1.63
C GLY A 130 -12.17 29.60 2.73
N PRO A 131 -12.90 30.36 3.57
CA PRO A 131 -13.76 29.77 4.59
C PRO A 131 -14.87 28.93 3.93
N ALA A 132 -15.24 27.83 4.58
CA ALA A 132 -16.34 27.00 4.10
C ALA A 132 -17.68 27.75 4.16
N GLY A 133 -18.48 27.62 3.09
CA GLY A 133 -19.87 28.04 3.03
C GLY A 133 -20.80 27.09 3.78
N SER A 134 -22.11 27.18 3.48
CA SER A 134 -23.05 26.18 3.99
C SER A 134 -22.77 24.82 3.35
N LEU A 135 -23.07 23.73 4.07
CA LEU A 135 -22.76 22.39 3.59
C LEU A 135 -23.46 22.06 2.26
N ASP A 136 -24.68 22.53 2.07
CA ASP A 136 -25.44 22.34 0.82
C ASP A 136 -24.83 23.13 -0.34
N ASP A 137 -24.41 24.38 -0.09
CA ASP A 137 -23.79 25.21 -1.11
C ASP A 137 -22.43 24.64 -1.53
N GLU A 138 -21.63 24.16 -0.57
CA GLU A 138 -20.34 23.51 -0.82
C GLU A 138 -20.51 22.22 -1.63
N ILE A 139 -21.49 21.38 -1.28
CA ILE A 139 -21.77 20.14 -2.03
C ILE A 139 -22.25 20.48 -3.44
N SER A 140 -23.15 21.46 -3.60
CA SER A 140 -23.67 21.85 -4.90
C SER A 140 -22.57 22.45 -5.79
N ALA A 141 -21.72 23.31 -5.24
CA ALA A 141 -20.58 23.89 -5.96
C ALA A 141 -19.57 22.83 -6.37
N ALA A 142 -19.30 21.86 -5.49
CA ALA A 142 -18.42 20.74 -5.78
C ALA A 142 -18.94 19.86 -6.92
N LEU A 143 -20.22 19.48 -6.86
CA LEU A 143 -20.83 18.66 -7.90
C LEU A 143 -20.86 19.37 -9.25
N GLY A 144 -21.15 20.67 -9.29
CA GLY A 144 -21.08 21.45 -10.54
C GLY A 144 -19.69 21.39 -11.17
N ARG A 145 -18.63 21.48 -10.36
CA ARG A 145 -17.25 21.40 -10.86
C ARG A 145 -16.83 19.99 -11.26
N VAL A 146 -17.40 18.96 -10.64
CA VAL A 146 -17.23 17.58 -11.08
C VAL A 146 -17.90 17.36 -12.43
N ASP A 147 -19.11 17.88 -12.62
CA ASP A 147 -19.86 17.81 -13.88
C ASP A 147 -19.16 18.60 -15.00
N ASP A 148 -18.54 19.73 -14.67
CA ASP A 148 -17.75 20.55 -15.60
C ASP A 148 -16.34 19.97 -15.87
N GLU A 149 -16.02 18.78 -15.36
CA GLU A 149 -14.70 18.12 -15.48
C GLU A 149 -13.53 18.98 -14.95
N GLU A 150 -13.81 19.87 -13.98
CA GLU A 150 -12.81 20.69 -13.29
C GLU A 150 -12.37 20.11 -11.94
N ALA A 151 -13.11 19.13 -11.44
CA ALA A 151 -12.84 18.47 -10.17
C ALA A 151 -13.16 16.97 -10.22
N ALA A 152 -12.53 16.19 -9.35
CA ALA A 152 -12.86 14.79 -9.12
C ALA A 152 -12.82 14.49 -7.62
N TRP A 153 -13.97 14.10 -7.06
CA TRP A 153 -14.14 13.90 -5.63
C TRP A 153 -14.45 12.44 -5.34
N PHE A 154 -13.68 11.84 -4.44
CA PHE A 154 -13.81 10.44 -4.07
C PHE A 154 -13.93 10.26 -2.57
N VAL A 155 -14.69 9.26 -2.16
CA VAL A 155 -14.72 8.75 -0.79
C VAL A 155 -13.84 7.52 -0.71
N ALA A 156 -12.92 7.53 0.24
CA ALA A 156 -12.09 6.39 0.58
C ALA A 156 -12.88 5.45 1.51
N VAL A 157 -13.10 4.22 1.07
CA VAL A 157 -13.86 3.19 1.78
C VAL A 157 -12.98 1.97 2.01
N ASP A 158 -12.94 1.50 3.25
CA ASP A 158 -12.24 0.26 3.62
C ASP A 158 -13.22 -0.67 4.33
N SER A 159 -13.41 -1.88 3.81
CA SER A 159 -14.33 -2.88 4.39
C SER A 159 -15.77 -2.36 4.64
N GLY A 160 -16.24 -1.44 3.78
CA GLY A 160 -17.56 -0.80 3.89
C GLY A 160 -17.61 0.46 4.78
N GLU A 161 -16.51 0.80 5.46
CA GLU A 161 -16.42 1.99 6.32
C GLU A 161 -15.80 3.17 5.59
N LYS A 162 -16.36 4.36 5.76
CA LYS A 162 -15.88 5.61 5.18
C LYS A 162 -14.69 6.14 5.99
N VAL A 163 -13.48 5.99 5.47
CA VAL A 163 -12.24 6.31 6.20
C VAL A 163 -11.61 7.65 5.81
N GLY A 164 -12.03 8.26 4.69
CA GLY A 164 -11.51 9.54 4.24
C GLY A 164 -12.07 10.02 2.91
N MET A 165 -11.52 11.12 2.41
CA MET A 165 -11.88 11.73 1.13
C MET A 165 -10.63 12.11 0.33
N VAL A 166 -10.74 12.02 -1.00
CA VAL A 166 -9.72 12.46 -1.94
C VAL A 166 -10.34 13.48 -2.88
N PHE A 167 -9.68 14.62 -3.03
CA PHE A 167 -10.09 15.72 -3.87
C PHE A 167 -9.03 15.96 -4.93
N GLY A 168 -9.41 15.91 -6.20
CA GLY A 168 -8.60 16.35 -7.34
C GLY A 168 -9.20 17.62 -7.91
N GLU A 169 -8.39 18.66 -8.02
CA GLU A 169 -8.82 19.97 -8.53
C GLU A 169 -7.94 20.36 -9.71
N LEU A 170 -8.53 20.57 -10.88
CA LEU A 170 -7.81 21.02 -12.06
C LEU A 170 -7.52 22.52 -11.93
N VAL A 171 -6.25 22.86 -11.74
CA VAL A 171 -5.79 24.24 -11.59
C VAL A 171 -4.59 24.46 -12.49
N ARG A 172 -4.73 25.38 -13.45
CA ARG A 172 -3.63 25.80 -14.37
C ARG A 172 -2.96 24.62 -15.10
N GLY A 173 -3.75 23.62 -15.50
CA GLY A 173 -3.26 22.45 -16.22
C GLY A 173 -2.57 21.40 -15.35
N GLU A 174 -2.71 21.48 -14.03
CA GLU A 174 -2.28 20.46 -13.08
C GLU A 174 -3.48 19.99 -12.24
N VAL A 175 -3.54 18.72 -11.88
CA VAL A 175 -4.51 18.22 -10.89
C VAL A 175 -3.87 18.30 -9.51
N ASN A 176 -4.34 19.24 -8.69
CA ASN A 176 -3.95 19.30 -7.29
C ASN A 176 -4.72 18.27 -6.49
N VAL A 177 -4.01 17.27 -5.98
CA VAL A 177 -4.58 16.19 -5.17
C VAL A 177 -4.44 16.52 -3.69
N ARG A 178 -5.57 16.54 -3.00
CA ARG A 178 -5.67 16.69 -1.54
C ARG A 178 -6.33 15.46 -0.96
N ILE A 179 -5.77 14.95 0.12
CA ILE A 179 -6.27 13.75 0.81
C ILE A 179 -6.58 14.15 2.24
N TRP A 180 -7.79 13.83 2.67
CA TRP A 180 -8.22 13.99 4.04
C TRP A 180 -8.59 12.61 4.59
N ILE A 181 -8.05 12.27 5.76
CA ILE A 181 -8.39 11.02 6.47
C ILE A 181 -9.16 11.40 7.72
N HIS A 182 -10.28 10.72 7.93
CA HIS A 182 -11.15 10.92 9.08
C HIS A 182 -10.32 10.78 10.37
N PRO A 183 -10.48 11.67 11.37
CA PRO A 183 -9.64 11.70 12.57
C PRO A 183 -9.46 10.34 13.24
N ASP A 184 -10.55 9.57 13.38
CA ASP A 184 -10.54 8.26 14.02
C ASP A 184 -9.74 7.18 13.26
N HIS A 185 -9.52 7.40 11.96
CA HIS A 185 -8.80 6.48 11.07
C HIS A 185 -7.34 6.91 10.82
N ARG A 186 -6.89 8.01 11.42
CA ARG A 186 -5.52 8.51 11.23
C ARG A 186 -4.47 7.57 11.81
N LYS A 187 -3.25 7.70 11.29
CA LYS A 187 -2.07 6.89 11.66
C LYS A 187 -2.21 5.39 11.34
N ARG A 188 -3.26 4.96 10.63
CA ARG A 188 -3.47 3.57 10.18
C ARG A 188 -3.00 3.27 8.74
N GLY A 189 -2.48 4.27 8.04
CA GLY A 189 -1.93 4.13 6.68
C GLY A 189 -2.83 4.56 5.52
N TYR A 190 -4.08 4.95 5.81
CA TYR A 190 -5.04 5.33 4.78
C TYR A 190 -4.60 6.49 3.89
N GLY A 191 -3.82 7.45 4.40
CA GLY A 191 -3.30 8.55 3.58
C GLY A 191 -2.40 8.07 2.44
N THR A 192 -1.53 7.10 2.71
CA THR A 192 -0.64 6.52 1.70
C THR A 192 -1.41 5.63 0.71
N ALA A 193 -2.37 4.87 1.21
CA ALA A 193 -3.20 4.00 0.37
C ALA A 193 -4.12 4.82 -0.55
N ALA A 194 -4.76 5.86 -0.02
CA ALA A 194 -5.57 6.80 -0.78
C ALA A 194 -4.74 7.49 -1.87
N LEU A 195 -3.50 7.89 -1.56
CA LEU A 195 -2.58 8.47 -2.55
C LEU A 195 -2.20 7.48 -3.67
N ARG A 196 -1.99 6.21 -3.33
CA ARG A 196 -1.67 5.18 -4.33
C ARG A 196 -2.86 4.98 -5.27
N LYS A 197 -4.07 4.84 -4.72
CA LYS A 197 -5.30 4.61 -5.48
C LYS A 197 -5.69 5.84 -6.31
N SER A 198 -5.49 7.05 -5.79
CA SER A 198 -5.85 8.28 -6.49
C SER A 198 -5.12 8.42 -7.83
N ARG A 199 -3.96 7.80 -8.02
CA ARG A 199 -3.23 7.85 -9.30
C ARG A 199 -4.05 7.26 -10.45
N SER A 200 -4.71 6.13 -10.23
CA SER A 200 -5.52 5.47 -11.27
C SER A 200 -6.82 6.25 -11.52
N GLU A 201 -7.51 6.66 -10.44
CA GLU A 201 -8.77 7.40 -10.56
C GLU A 201 -8.58 8.76 -11.23
N MET A 202 -7.53 9.50 -10.85
CA MET A 202 -7.26 10.82 -11.44
C MET A 202 -6.78 10.71 -12.88
N ALA A 203 -6.09 9.63 -13.26
CA ALA A 203 -5.73 9.40 -14.66
C ALA A 203 -6.95 9.09 -15.54
N TRP A 204 -8.02 8.54 -14.94
CA TRP A 204 -9.30 8.34 -15.62
C TRP A 204 -10.07 9.66 -15.76
N CYS A 205 -10.18 10.46 -14.69
CA CYS A 205 -10.86 11.76 -14.73
C CYS A 205 -10.11 12.82 -15.56
N PHE A 206 -8.77 12.82 -15.52
CA PHE A 206 -7.92 13.83 -16.15
C PHE A 206 -6.80 13.19 -16.98
N PRO A 207 -7.12 12.61 -18.15
CA PRO A 207 -6.13 11.94 -18.97
C PRO A 207 -4.98 12.87 -19.38
N ALA A 208 -3.74 12.41 -19.21
CA ALA A 208 -2.52 13.12 -19.55
C ALA A 208 -2.27 14.45 -18.80
N VAL A 209 -2.98 14.72 -17.69
CA VAL A 209 -2.74 15.90 -16.85
C VAL A 209 -1.76 15.57 -15.72
N PRO A 210 -0.71 16.39 -15.48
CA PRO A 210 0.18 16.22 -14.34
C PRO A 210 -0.55 16.26 -13.00
N MET A 211 -0.24 15.31 -12.12
CA MET A 211 -0.77 15.27 -10.75
C MET A 211 0.22 15.86 -9.76
N VAL A 212 -0.25 16.78 -8.92
CA VAL A 212 0.57 17.44 -7.89
C VAL A 212 -0.05 17.23 -6.52
N VAL A 213 0.74 16.71 -5.59
CA VAL A 213 0.35 16.52 -4.19
C VAL A 213 1.14 17.50 -3.35
N ARG A 214 0.47 18.44 -2.69
CA ARG A 214 1.10 19.46 -1.85
C ARG A 214 0.83 19.15 -0.38
N ALA A 215 1.88 18.94 0.38
CA ALA A 215 1.78 18.91 1.84
C ALA A 215 2.02 20.33 2.38
N PRO A 216 1.26 20.79 3.38
CA PRO A 216 1.60 22.01 4.09
C PRO A 216 3.01 21.90 4.67
N ALA A 217 3.77 22.99 4.65
CA ALA A 217 5.14 23.01 5.16
C ALA A 217 5.16 22.53 6.63
N ALA A 218 5.99 21.54 6.93
CA ALA A 218 6.17 21.09 8.30
C ALA A 218 6.73 22.25 9.14
N LYS A 219 6.04 22.63 10.21
CA LYS A 219 6.58 23.56 11.19
C LYS A 219 7.72 22.82 11.90
N PRO A 220 8.99 23.27 11.79
CA PRO A 220 10.07 22.62 12.52
C PRO A 220 9.73 22.64 14.02
N PRO A 221 10.08 21.58 14.77
CA PRO A 221 9.87 21.56 16.21
C PRO A 221 10.57 22.78 16.82
N ALA A 222 9.86 23.52 17.67
CA ALA A 222 10.46 24.62 18.41
C ALA A 222 11.64 24.08 19.22
N GLU A 223 12.84 24.61 18.97
CA GLU A 223 14.03 24.31 19.76
C GLU A 223 13.70 24.58 21.24
N ARG A 224 13.90 23.58 22.10
CA ARG A 224 13.83 23.69 23.55
C ARG A 224 15.23 23.87 24.11
#